data_AF-A0A7J2S7K5-F1
#
_entry.id   AF-A0A7J2S7K5-F1
#
_cell.length_a   1.000
_cell.length_b   1.000
_cell.length_c   1.000
_cell.angle_alpha   90.00
_cell.angle_beta   90.00
_cell.angle_gamma   90.00
#
_symmetry.space_group_name_H-M   'P 1'
#
loop_
_entity.id
_entity.type
_entity.pdbx_description
1 polymer ?
#
loop_
_entity_poly.entity_id
_entity_poly.type
_entity_poly.pdbx_seq_one_letter_code
_entity_poly.pdbx_strand_id
1 'polypeptide(L)' 'MKWQSQVENITGCNIVLGWNASVQDFELYAPGVPNDFVVTRGDGFLVAVDEESIWHSEG' A
#
# COMPACT_ATOMS: atom_id res chain seq x y z
N MET A 1 9.90 -5.73 -1.75
CA MET A 1 8.97 -6.46 -0.86
C MET A 1 7.66 -6.66 -1.61
N LYS A 2 6.98 -7.80 -1.48
CA LYS A 2 5.70 -8.07 -2.17
C LYS A 2 4.54 -7.67 -1.24
N TRP A 3 3.63 -6.80 -1.68
CA TRP A 3 2.73 -6.06 -0.78
C TRP A 3 1.40 -6.73 -0.43
N GLN A 4 0.93 -7.70 -1.22
CA GLN A 4 -0.27 -8.48 -0.91
C GLN A 4 -0.28 -9.07 0.51
N SER A 5 0.89 -9.41 1.08
CA SER A 5 0.99 -9.96 2.44
C SER A 5 1.09 -8.92 3.56
N GLN A 6 1.26 -7.63 3.24
CA GLN A 6 1.48 -6.56 4.22
C GLN A 6 0.21 -5.75 4.50
N VAL A 7 -0.64 -5.55 3.49
CA VAL A 7 -1.92 -4.84 3.63
C VAL A 7 -2.87 -5.60 4.55
N GLU A 8 -2.88 -6.93 4.47
CA GLU A 8 -3.63 -7.80 5.40
C GLU A 8 -3.19 -7.61 6.86
N ASN A 9 -1.98 -7.07 7.08
CA ASN A 9 -1.40 -6.86 8.40
C ASN A 9 -1.58 -5.41 8.92
N ILE A 10 -2.19 -4.53 8.13
CA ILE A 10 -2.62 -3.20 8.56
C ILE A 10 -4.10 -3.30 8.91
N THR A 11 -4.41 -3.31 10.20
CA THR A 11 -5.79 -3.42 10.67
C THR A 11 -6.62 -2.23 10.17
N GLY A 12 -7.80 -2.54 9.60
CA GLY A 12 -8.69 -1.55 9.01
C GLY A 12 -8.23 -0.96 7.69
N CYS A 13 -7.25 -1.56 6.99
CA CYS A 13 -6.81 -1.04 5.70
C CYS A 13 -7.79 -1.36 4.57
N ASN A 14 -8.26 -0.31 3.90
CA ASN A 14 -9.27 -0.43 2.85
C ASN A 14 -8.67 -0.17 1.46
N ILE A 15 -7.71 0.76 1.38
CA ILE A 15 -7.08 1.21 0.12
C ILE A 15 -5.62 1.58 0.38
N VAL A 16 -4.74 1.24 -0.56
CA VAL A 16 -3.39 1.78 -0.66
C VAL A 16 -3.22 2.47 -2.00
N LEU A 17 -2.58 3.63 -2.01
CA LEU A 17 -2.19 4.33 -3.21
C LEU A 17 -0.67 4.33 -3.33
N GLY A 18 -0.13 3.80 -4.42
CA GLY A 18 1.30 3.83 -4.73
C GLY A 18 1.63 4.92 -5.74
N TRP A 19 2.67 5.71 -5.50
CA TRP A 19 3.12 6.70 -6.48
C TRP A 19 3.76 6.02 -7.70
N ASN A 20 3.22 6.29 -8.90
CA ASN A 20 3.81 5.87 -10.16
C ASN A 20 4.46 7.06 -10.87
N ALA A 21 5.80 7.11 -10.80
CA ALA A 21 6.58 8.17 -11.43
C ALA A 21 6.52 8.19 -12.97
N SER A 22 6.14 7.09 -13.62
CA SER A 22 6.04 7.04 -15.09
C SER A 22 4.82 7.82 -15.59
N VAL A 23 3.73 7.81 -14.81
CA VAL A 23 2.49 8.52 -15.15
C VAL A 23 2.26 9.77 -14.29
N GLN A 24 3.12 10.00 -13.28
CA GLN A 24 3.06 11.11 -12.33
C GLN A 24 1.71 11.16 -11.58
N ASP A 25 1.22 9.99 -11.17
CA ASP A 25 -0.06 9.84 -10.46
C ASP A 25 -0.02 8.67 -9.47
N PHE A 26 -1.05 8.60 -8.62
CA PHE A 26 -1.26 7.52 -7.67
C PHE A 26 -2.08 6.38 -8.28
N GLU A 27 -1.56 5.17 -8.17
CA GLU A 27 -2.28 3.95 -8.55
C GLU A 27 -2.95 3.32 -7.34
N LEU A 28 -4.19 2.87 -7.51
CA LEU A 28 -4.99 2.26 -6.45
C LEU A 28 -4.75 0.75 -6.36
N TYR A 29 -4.54 0.30 -5.13
CA TYR A 29 -4.35 -1.08 -4.75
C TYR A 29 -5.30 -1.40 -3.59
N ALA A 30 -6.21 -2.36 -3.80
CA ALA A 30 -7.22 -2.74 -2.83
C ALA A 30 -7.42 -4.27 -2.81
N PRO A 31 -7.88 -4.85 -1.68
CA PRO A 31 -8.18 -6.28 -1.60
C PRO A 31 -9.12 -6.74 -2.72
N GLY A 32 -8.77 -7.84 -3.39
CA GLY A 32 -9.54 -8.40 -4.52
C GLY A 32 -9.22 -7.80 -5.88
N VAL A 33 -8.38 -6.77 -5.97
CA VAL A 33 -7.82 -6.29 -7.25
C VAL A 33 -6.57 -7.12 -7.56
N PRO A 34 -6.41 -7.67 -8.77
CA PRO A 34 -5.29 -8.56 -9.12
C PRO A 34 -3.95 -7.84 -9.27
N ASN A 35 -3.88 -6.54 -8.95
CA ASN A 35 -2.69 -5.74 -9.12
C ASN A 35 -1.86 -5.80 -7.84
N ASP A 36 -0.70 -6.45 -7.94
CA ASP A 36 0.38 -6.35 -6.97
C ASP A 36 1.33 -5.22 -7.38
N PHE A 37 1.85 -4.47 -6.42
CA PHE A 37 2.98 -3.57 -6.63
C PHE A 37 4.08 -3.82 -5.62
N VAL A 38 5.27 -3.30 -5.95
CA VAL A 38 6.46 -3.37 -5.11
C VAL A 38 6.83 -1.94 -4.73
N VAL A 39 6.55 -1.52 -3.51
CA VAL A 39 7.18 -0.32 -2.92
C VAL A 39 8.65 -0.64 -2.63
N THR A 40 9.51 0.25 -3.07
CA THR A 40 10.95 0.27 -2.84
C THR A 40 11.34 1.49 -2.00
N ARG A 41 12.58 1.54 -1.52
CA ARG A 41 13.04 2.68 -0.71
C ARG A 41 13.01 3.95 -1.56
N GLY A 42 12.29 4.96 -1.09
CA GLY A 42 12.11 6.24 -1.78
C GLY A 42 10.77 6.39 -2.49
N ASP A 43 9.99 5.32 -2.60
CA ASP A 43 8.64 5.40 -3.18
C ASP A 43 7.65 6.03 -2.19
N GLY A 44 6.80 6.92 -2.71
CA GLY A 44 5.70 7.50 -1.96
C GLY A 44 4.47 6.59 -1.99
N PHE A 45 3.76 6.49 -0.87
CA PHE A 45 2.49 5.79 -0.80
C PHE A 45 1.56 6.43 0.24
N LEU A 46 0.26 6.21 0.08
CA LEU A 46 -0.78 6.61 1.02
C LEU A 46 -1.58 5.38 1.42
N VAL A 47 -1.92 5.27 2.70
CA VAL A 47 -2.74 4.19 3.23
C VAL A 47 -4.01 4.80 3.81
N ALA A 48 -5.18 4.32 3.36
CA ALA A 48 -6.45 4.66 3.95
C ALA A 48 -6.87 3.56 4.94
N VAL A 49 -7.06 3.95 6.19
CA VAL A 49 -7.53 3.09 7.28
C VAL A 49 -8.83 3.62 7.87
N ASP A 50 -9.69 2.74 8.36
CA ASP A 50 -10.94 3.11 9.05
C ASP A 50 -10.83 3.08 10.59
N GLU A 51 -9.70 2.61 11.11
CA GLU A 51 -9.35 2.64 12.53
C GLU A 51 -7.88 3.00 12.77
N GLU A 52 -7.57 3.47 13.98
CA GLU A 52 -6.20 3.76 14.39
C GLU A 52 -5.44 2.46 14.68
N SER A 53 -4.28 2.30 14.06
CA SER A 53 -3.39 1.17 14.31
C SER A 53 -1.92 1.56 14.17
N ILE A 54 -1.04 0.73 14.71
CA ILE A 54 0.41 0.87 14.52
C ILE A 54 0.83 -0.14 13.47
N TRP A 55 1.31 0.35 12.33
CA TRP A 55 1.98 -0.50 11.36
C TRP A 55 3.46 -0.63 11.71
N HIS A 56 3.93 -1.87 11.80
CA HIS A 56 5.34 -2.20 11.96
C HIS A 56 5.91 -2.64 10.61
N SER A 57 6.64 -1.76 9.93
CA SER A 57 7.37 -2.12 8.71
C SER A 57 8.45 -3.15 9.03
N GLU A 58 8.57 -4.22 8.24
CA GLU A 58 9.81 -5.00 8.24
C GLU A 58 10.88 -4.20 7.47
N GLY A 59 11.98 -3.84 8.13
CA GLY A 59 13.00 -2.90 7.63
C GLY A 59 13.80 -3.33 6.40
#